data_AF-A0A847XT64-F1
#
_entry.id   AF-A0A847XT64-F1
#
_cell.length_a   1.000
_cell.length_b   1.000
_cell.length_c   1.000
_cell.angle_alpha   90.00
_cell.angle_beta   90.00
_cell.angle_gamma   90.00
#
_symmetry.space_group_name_H-M   'P 1'
#
loop_
_entity.id
_entity.type
_entity.pdbx_description
1 polymer ?
#
loop_
_entity_poly.entity_id
_entity_poly.type
_entity_poly.pdbx_seq_one_letter_code
_entity_poly.pdbx_strand_id
1 'polypeptide(L)'
;MTRLSSYIMLLIIVLSGCNNPNKIASRLPVAKVGDNILYYDQIPQVFQPGTTDADSAAVIQNYINRWAKKELLLQKAEENLTLASRDEIARQIEETRANLVIYQYQRQMMLEKMDTLINNTELEKYYSENQASFMLSSNIVKALFIKIPMETPNVARIRLLARTGEQNDLQELEKLCYQFADKFDDFNEEWVTLDRISVELPEEINNQESFLRRTSFYETSDSDYLYFLTIR
;
A
#
# COMPACT_ATOMS: atom_id res chain seq x y z
N MET A 1 40.89 -50.21 -57.47
CA MET A 1 39.75 -49.66 -56.71
C MET A 1 39.90 -49.77 -55.18
N THR A 2 40.70 -50.69 -54.65
CA THR A 2 40.90 -50.92 -53.19
C THR A 2 41.80 -49.90 -52.47
N ARG A 3 42.70 -49.20 -53.19
CA ARG A 3 43.58 -48.17 -52.58
C ARG A 3 42.88 -46.81 -52.43
N LEU A 4 41.90 -46.52 -53.29
CA LEU A 4 41.11 -45.29 -53.21
C LEU A 4 40.11 -45.36 -52.03
N SER A 5 39.51 -46.54 -51.78
CA SER A 5 38.63 -46.74 -50.63
C SER A 5 39.35 -46.62 -49.29
N SER A 6 40.62 -47.02 -49.23
CA SER A 6 41.44 -46.89 -48.00
C SER A 6 41.78 -45.43 -47.67
N TYR A 7 42.00 -44.58 -48.69
CA TYR A 7 42.21 -43.14 -48.49
C TYR A 7 40.91 -42.40 -48.08
N ILE A 8 39.77 -42.82 -48.61
CA ILE A 8 38.45 -42.29 -48.23
C ILE A 8 38.11 -42.65 -46.79
N MET A 9 38.46 -43.87 -46.34
CA MET A 9 38.26 -44.30 -44.96
C MET A 9 39.17 -43.57 -43.95
N LEU A 10 40.40 -43.22 -44.35
CA LEU A 10 41.31 -42.43 -43.50
C LEU A 10 40.87 -40.96 -43.39
N LEU A 11 40.26 -40.40 -44.45
CA LEU A 11 39.77 -39.01 -44.46
C LEU A 11 38.54 -38.80 -43.56
N ILE A 12 37.70 -39.84 -43.39
CA ILE A 12 36.50 -39.80 -42.54
C ILE A 12 36.85 -39.76 -41.04
N ILE A 13 37.96 -40.38 -40.64
CA ILE A 13 38.42 -40.43 -39.24
C ILE A 13 38.98 -39.07 -38.79
N VAL A 14 39.58 -38.29 -39.70
CA VAL A 14 40.13 -36.95 -39.37
C VAL A 14 39.02 -35.89 -39.26
N LEU A 15 37.84 -36.12 -39.85
CA LEU A 15 36.68 -35.21 -39.74
C LEU A 15 35.80 -35.48 -38.51
N SER A 16 36.13 -36.47 -37.70
CA SER A 16 35.46 -36.76 -36.43
C SER A 16 36.12 -35.96 -35.29
N GLY A 17 36.21 -34.65 -35.47
CA GLY A 17 36.55 -33.72 -34.40
C GLY A 17 35.42 -33.64 -33.39
N CYS A 18 35.74 -33.69 -32.10
CA CYS A 18 34.79 -33.50 -31.01
C CYS A 18 34.06 -32.15 -31.14
N ASN A 19 32.86 -32.19 -31.70
CA ASN A 19 31.94 -31.07 -31.66
C ASN A 19 31.26 -31.09 -30.30
N ASN A 20 31.84 -30.41 -29.29
CA ASN A 20 31.20 -30.23 -27.99
C ASN A 20 30.00 -29.27 -28.18
N PRO A 21 28.73 -29.73 -28.19
CA PRO A 21 27.59 -28.87 -28.48
C PRO A 21 27.27 -27.91 -27.32
N ASN A 22 27.98 -28.06 -26.20
CA ASN A 22 27.83 -27.22 -25.02
C ASN A 22 28.79 -26.02 -25.08
N LYS A 23 28.62 -25.14 -26.06
CA LYS A 23 28.79 -23.70 -25.77
C LYS A 23 27.52 -23.21 -25.06
N ILE A 24 27.23 -23.81 -23.90
CA ILE A 24 26.41 -23.16 -22.89
C ILE A 24 27.15 -21.85 -22.63
N ALA A 25 26.49 -20.71 -22.80
CA ALA A 25 27.05 -19.40 -22.50
C ALA A 25 27.88 -19.53 -21.22
N SER A 26 29.21 -19.36 -21.34
CA SER A 26 30.11 -19.53 -20.21
C SER A 26 29.70 -18.45 -19.20
N ARG A 27 28.91 -18.84 -18.19
CA ARG A 27 28.47 -17.95 -17.14
C ARG A 27 29.73 -17.37 -16.53
N LEU A 28 29.83 -16.04 -16.46
CA LEU A 28 31.04 -15.36 -16.01
C LEU A 28 31.20 -15.60 -14.49
N PRO A 29 32.20 -16.36 -14.03
CA PRO A 29 32.44 -16.54 -12.61
C PRO A 29 33.05 -15.25 -12.04
N VAL A 30 32.52 -14.78 -10.92
CA VAL A 30 32.97 -13.53 -10.27
C VAL A 30 33.60 -13.77 -8.90
N ALA A 31 33.26 -14.88 -8.23
CA ALA A 31 33.87 -15.30 -6.97
C ALA A 31 33.67 -16.81 -6.73
N LYS A 32 34.52 -17.40 -5.88
CA LYS A 32 34.44 -18.81 -5.48
C LYS A 32 34.77 -18.96 -3.99
N VAL A 33 33.97 -19.75 -3.27
CA VAL A 33 34.18 -20.11 -1.86
C VAL A 33 33.97 -21.62 -1.72
N GLY A 34 35.03 -22.38 -1.45
CA GLY A 34 34.99 -23.84 -1.48
C GLY A 34 34.57 -24.35 -2.86
N ASP A 35 33.47 -25.11 -2.93
CA ASP A 35 32.89 -25.60 -4.19
C ASP A 35 31.81 -24.67 -4.78
N ASN A 36 31.38 -23.65 -4.04
CA ASN A 36 30.35 -22.71 -4.49
C ASN A 36 30.97 -21.62 -5.36
N ILE A 37 30.36 -21.36 -6.52
CA ILE A 37 30.78 -20.33 -7.49
C ILE A 37 29.64 -19.32 -7.64
N LEU A 38 29.95 -18.04 -7.43
CA LEU A 38 29.06 -16.94 -7.76
C LEU A 38 29.28 -16.54 -9.22
N TYR A 39 28.20 -16.48 -9.97
CA TYR A 39 28.18 -16.02 -11.36
C TYR A 39 27.60 -14.62 -11.48
N TYR A 40 28.05 -13.85 -12.48
CA TYR A 40 27.64 -12.46 -12.69
C TYR A 40 26.11 -12.31 -12.86
N ASP A 41 25.45 -13.27 -13.51
CA ASP A 41 24.00 -13.29 -13.74
C ASP A 41 23.17 -13.52 -12.46
N GLN A 42 23.81 -13.93 -11.36
CA GLN A 42 23.16 -14.09 -10.04
C GLN A 42 23.24 -12.82 -9.20
N ILE A 43 23.94 -11.80 -9.66
CA ILE A 43 24.00 -10.51 -8.98
C ILE A 43 22.72 -9.74 -9.35
N PRO A 44 21.85 -9.41 -8.37
CA PRO A 44 20.64 -8.65 -8.64
C PRO A 44 21.00 -7.29 -9.23
N GLN A 45 20.37 -6.91 -10.33
CA GLN A 45 20.58 -5.61 -10.97
C GLN A 45 19.82 -4.51 -10.20
N VAL A 46 20.30 -4.15 -9.02
CA VAL A 46 19.70 -3.11 -8.16
C VAL A 46 20.31 -1.74 -8.46
N PHE A 47 20.43 -1.38 -9.73
CA PHE A 47 20.97 -0.08 -10.14
C PHE A 47 19.84 0.95 -10.23
N GLN A 48 20.00 2.10 -9.58
CA GLN A 48 19.09 3.23 -9.77
C GLN A 48 19.50 4.03 -11.01
N PRO A 49 18.55 4.65 -11.74
CA PRO A 49 18.88 5.54 -12.85
C PRO A 49 19.82 6.67 -12.37
N GLY A 50 20.96 6.86 -13.04
CA GLY A 50 21.95 7.89 -12.69
C GLY A 50 23.17 7.42 -11.88
N THR A 51 23.33 6.11 -11.65
CA THR A 51 24.52 5.56 -10.97
C THR A 51 25.76 5.69 -11.87
N THR A 52 26.89 6.18 -11.34
CA THR A 52 28.16 6.25 -12.08
C THR A 52 28.79 4.86 -12.22
N ASP A 53 29.71 4.68 -13.17
CA ASP A 53 30.41 3.41 -13.38
C ASP A 53 31.20 2.98 -12.12
N ALA A 54 31.81 3.96 -11.42
CA ALA A 54 32.57 3.71 -10.20
C ALA A 54 31.67 3.25 -9.04
N ASP A 55 30.50 3.90 -8.88
CA ASP A 55 29.53 3.54 -7.84
C ASP A 55 28.92 2.15 -8.12
N SER A 56 28.64 1.85 -9.38
CA SER A 56 28.13 0.55 -9.82
C SER A 56 29.13 -0.58 -9.52
N ALA A 57 30.42 -0.36 -9.80
CA ALA A 57 31.48 -1.31 -9.48
C ALA A 57 31.62 -1.54 -7.97
N ALA A 58 31.52 -0.48 -7.15
CA ALA A 58 31.57 -0.59 -5.69
C ALA A 58 30.37 -1.39 -5.13
N VAL A 59 29.16 -1.20 -5.66
CA VAL A 59 27.96 -1.96 -5.27
C VAL A 59 28.13 -3.45 -5.58
N ILE A 60 28.63 -3.78 -6.78
CA ILE A 60 28.91 -5.16 -7.19
C ILE A 60 29.95 -5.79 -6.26
N GLN A 61 31.06 -5.10 -6.00
CA GLN A 61 32.11 -5.61 -5.11
C GLN A 61 31.60 -5.86 -3.68
N ASN A 62 30.77 -4.96 -3.17
CA ASN A 62 30.13 -5.13 -1.86
C ASN A 62 29.17 -6.32 -1.83
N TYR A 63 28.44 -6.58 -2.92
CA TYR A 63 27.61 -7.78 -3.03
C TYR A 63 28.47 -9.05 -3.00
N ILE A 64 29.53 -9.11 -3.81
CA ILE A 64 30.45 -10.24 -3.87
C ILE A 64 31.07 -10.51 -2.49
N ASN A 65 31.54 -9.47 -1.79
CA ASN A 65 32.13 -9.61 -0.46
C ASN A 65 31.12 -10.14 0.57
N ARG A 66 29.87 -9.63 0.55
CA ARG A 66 28.80 -10.11 1.45
C ARG A 66 28.44 -11.57 1.16
N TRP A 67 28.32 -11.93 -0.12
CA TRP A 67 28.09 -13.31 -0.53
C TRP A 67 29.21 -14.21 -0.04
N ALA A 68 30.48 -13.87 -0.29
CA ALA A 68 31.61 -14.69 0.12
C ALA A 68 31.68 -14.87 1.64
N LYS A 69 31.44 -13.79 2.40
CA LYS A 69 31.37 -13.86 3.88
C LYS A 69 30.24 -14.77 4.35
N LYS A 70 29.07 -14.71 3.71
CA LYS A 70 27.93 -15.58 4.02
C LYS A 70 28.27 -17.05 3.76
N GLU A 71 28.85 -17.37 2.60
CA GLU A 71 29.22 -18.74 2.24
C GLU A 71 30.26 -19.33 3.20
N LEU A 72 31.31 -18.55 3.54
CA LEU A 72 32.32 -18.98 4.51
C LEU A 72 31.71 -19.23 5.90
N LEU A 73 30.81 -18.35 6.34
CA LEU A 73 30.12 -18.50 7.62
C LEU A 73 29.19 -19.72 7.60
N LEU A 74 28.49 -19.96 6.50
CA LEU A 74 27.60 -21.10 6.32
C LEU A 74 28.40 -22.42 6.39
N GLN A 75 29.49 -22.53 5.65
CA GLN A 75 30.40 -23.69 5.71
C GLN A 75 30.85 -23.95 7.15
N LYS A 76 31.25 -22.88 7.86
CA LYS A 76 31.68 -23.03 9.25
C LYS A 76 30.53 -23.42 10.18
N ALA A 77 29.34 -22.86 9.98
CA ALA A 77 28.17 -23.23 10.77
C ALA A 77 27.83 -24.71 10.57
N GLU A 78 27.79 -25.18 9.31
CA GLU A 78 27.50 -26.57 8.98
C GLU A 78 28.48 -27.53 9.67
N GLU A 79 29.79 -27.26 9.62
CA GLU A 79 30.80 -28.08 10.33
C GLU A 79 30.57 -28.19 11.85
N ASN A 80 30.00 -27.17 12.48
CA ASN A 80 29.92 -27.07 13.95
C ASN A 80 28.51 -27.32 14.51
N LEU A 81 27.48 -27.48 13.67
CA LEU A 81 26.12 -27.76 14.12
C LEU A 81 25.97 -29.19 14.65
N THR A 82 25.24 -29.32 15.76
CA THR A 82 24.88 -30.63 16.32
C THR A 82 23.88 -31.37 15.43
N LEU A 83 23.81 -32.70 15.55
CA LEU A 83 22.83 -33.51 14.81
C LEU A 83 21.39 -33.05 15.07
N ALA A 84 21.03 -32.81 16.34
CA ALA A 84 19.70 -32.33 16.70
C ALA A 84 19.33 -30.99 16.04
N SER A 85 20.29 -30.06 15.93
CA SER A 85 20.06 -28.79 15.23
C SER A 85 19.86 -28.99 13.72
N ARG A 86 20.59 -29.91 13.10
CA ARG A 86 20.43 -30.23 11.67
C ARG A 86 19.07 -30.87 11.38
N ASP A 87 18.62 -31.78 12.23
CA ASP A 87 17.33 -32.44 12.10
C ASP A 87 16.17 -31.44 12.24
N GLU A 88 16.28 -30.50 13.19
CA GLU A 88 15.29 -29.44 13.37
C GLU A 88 15.25 -28.48 12.17
N ILE A 89 16.40 -28.08 11.63
CA ILE A 89 16.45 -27.27 10.40
C ILE A 89 15.80 -28.02 9.22
N ALA A 90 16.08 -29.31 9.06
CA ALA A 90 15.48 -30.13 8.00
C ALA A 90 13.95 -30.18 8.14
N ARG A 91 13.44 -30.36 9.36
CA ARG A 91 12.00 -30.31 9.65
C ARG A 91 11.38 -28.97 9.27
N GLN A 92 12.03 -27.87 9.62
CA GLN A 92 11.57 -26.51 9.28
C GLN A 92 11.57 -26.25 7.77
N ILE A 93 12.56 -26.76 7.03
CA ILE A 93 12.61 -26.66 5.57
C ILE A 93 11.43 -27.40 4.94
N GLU A 94 11.13 -28.62 5.39
CA GLU A 94 9.99 -29.39 4.88
C GLU A 94 8.64 -28.73 5.20
N GLU A 95 8.48 -28.21 6.41
CA GLU A 95 7.29 -27.46 6.80
C GLU A 95 7.12 -26.18 5.96
N THR A 96 8.20 -25.42 5.77
CA THR A 96 8.20 -24.21 4.94
C THR A 96 7.86 -24.54 3.49
N ARG A 97 8.44 -25.61 2.94
CA ARG A 97 8.14 -26.09 1.59
C ARG A 97 6.66 -26.44 1.46
N ALA A 98 6.12 -27.21 2.40
CA ALA A 98 4.70 -27.58 2.40
C ALA A 98 3.79 -26.35 2.40
N ASN A 99 4.09 -25.37 3.27
CA ASN A 99 3.33 -24.13 3.36
C ASN A 99 3.38 -23.32 2.05
N LEU A 100 4.57 -23.20 1.43
CA LEU A 100 4.70 -22.50 0.15
C LEU A 100 3.91 -23.20 -0.97
N VAL A 101 3.94 -24.53 -1.02
CA VAL A 101 3.18 -25.30 -2.02
C VAL A 101 1.68 -25.13 -1.82
N ILE A 102 1.18 -25.25 -0.59
CA ILE A 102 -0.23 -25.05 -0.25
C ILE A 102 -0.68 -23.65 -0.63
N TYR A 103 0.11 -22.63 -0.25
CA TYR A 103 -0.19 -21.23 -0.60
C TYR A 103 -0.31 -21.03 -2.11
N GLN A 104 0.65 -21.55 -2.90
CA GLN A 104 0.59 -21.39 -4.34
C GLN A 104 -0.61 -22.11 -4.96
N TYR A 105 -0.94 -23.30 -4.46
CA TYR A 105 -2.11 -24.04 -4.90
C TYR A 105 -3.40 -23.27 -4.59
N GLN A 106 -3.57 -22.78 -3.36
CA GLN A 106 -4.73 -21.98 -2.95
C GLN A 106 -4.85 -20.71 -3.79
N ARG A 107 -3.73 -20.02 -4.03
CA ARG A 107 -3.69 -18.83 -4.90
C ARG A 107 -4.15 -19.15 -6.31
N GLN A 108 -3.68 -20.25 -6.90
CA GLN A 108 -4.11 -20.71 -8.21
C GLN A 108 -5.61 -21.05 -8.23
N MET A 109 -6.09 -21.78 -7.22
CA MET A 109 -7.52 -22.08 -7.10
C MET A 109 -8.38 -20.82 -7.00
N MET A 110 -7.95 -19.80 -6.26
CA MET A 110 -8.68 -18.53 -6.21
C MET A 110 -8.72 -17.88 -7.59
N LEU A 111 -7.60 -17.80 -8.30
CA LEU A 111 -7.56 -17.21 -9.64
C LEU A 111 -8.41 -17.98 -10.66
N GLU A 112 -8.49 -19.30 -10.56
CA GLU A 112 -9.31 -20.13 -11.46
C GLU A 112 -10.80 -20.12 -11.10
N LYS A 113 -11.15 -20.01 -9.82
CA LYS A 113 -12.53 -20.13 -9.33
C LYS A 113 -13.21 -18.80 -9.02
N MET A 114 -12.47 -17.70 -8.93
CA MET A 114 -13.06 -16.37 -8.81
C MET A 114 -13.63 -15.98 -10.16
N ASP A 115 -14.92 -16.26 -10.36
CA ASP A 115 -15.68 -15.56 -11.37
C ASP A 115 -15.82 -14.09 -10.93
N THR A 116 -15.14 -13.20 -11.64
CA THR A 116 -15.20 -11.76 -11.37
C THR A 116 -16.38 -11.08 -12.08
N LEU A 117 -17.14 -11.82 -12.89
CA LEU A 117 -18.29 -11.31 -13.62
C LEU A 117 -19.54 -11.34 -12.73
N ILE A 118 -19.69 -10.32 -11.90
CA ILE A 118 -20.91 -10.11 -11.13
C ILE A 118 -22.01 -9.61 -12.07
N ASN A 119 -23.09 -10.36 -12.20
CA ASN A 119 -24.25 -9.95 -13.00
C ASN A 119 -25.06 -8.88 -12.25
N ASN A 120 -25.63 -7.90 -12.97
CA ASN A 120 -26.49 -6.87 -12.40
C ASN A 120 -27.65 -7.47 -11.58
N THR A 121 -28.22 -8.60 -12.00
CA THR A 121 -29.30 -9.26 -11.25
C THR A 121 -28.84 -9.79 -9.90
N GLU A 122 -27.59 -10.27 -9.81
CA GLU A 122 -27.00 -10.76 -8.57
C GLU A 122 -26.69 -9.59 -7.64
N LEU A 123 -26.22 -8.47 -8.19
CA LEU A 123 -26.00 -7.22 -7.45
C LEU A 123 -27.32 -6.68 -6.87
N GLU A 124 -28.36 -6.57 -7.68
CA GLU A 124 -29.69 -6.11 -7.22
C GLU A 124 -30.26 -7.04 -6.15
N LYS A 125 -30.13 -8.36 -6.33
CA LYS A 125 -30.56 -9.34 -5.33
C LYS A 125 -29.78 -9.17 -4.03
N TYR A 126 -28.46 -9.09 -4.08
CA TYR A 126 -27.64 -8.90 -2.89
C TYR A 126 -27.96 -7.57 -2.19
N TYR A 127 -28.08 -6.47 -2.93
CA TYR A 127 -28.45 -5.17 -2.37
C TYR A 127 -29.81 -5.20 -1.68
N SER A 128 -30.82 -5.80 -2.31
CA SER A 128 -32.16 -5.91 -1.73
C SER A 128 -32.20 -6.83 -0.50
N GLU A 129 -31.47 -7.94 -0.50
CA GLU A 129 -31.35 -8.85 0.64
C GLU A 129 -30.56 -8.24 1.81
N ASN A 130 -29.64 -7.30 1.54
CA ASN A 130 -28.73 -6.72 2.54
C ASN A 130 -28.95 -5.22 2.75
N GLN A 131 -30.10 -4.66 2.37
CA GLN A 131 -30.35 -3.21 2.42
C GLN A 131 -30.15 -2.61 3.83
N ALA A 132 -30.46 -3.38 4.88
CA ALA A 132 -30.24 -2.96 6.27
C ALA A 132 -28.75 -2.70 6.59
N SER A 133 -27.82 -3.42 5.94
CA SER A 133 -26.37 -3.25 6.12
C SER A 133 -25.83 -1.98 5.45
N PHE A 134 -26.61 -1.37 4.55
CA PHE A 134 -26.25 -0.12 3.87
C PHE A 134 -26.87 1.12 4.54
N MET A 135 -27.63 0.95 5.62
CA MET A 135 -28.11 2.10 6.39
C MET A 135 -26.95 2.72 7.16
N LEU A 136 -26.86 4.06 7.11
CA LEU A 136 -25.90 4.81 7.91
C LEU A 136 -26.23 4.64 9.39
N SER A 137 -25.20 4.39 10.20
CA SER A 137 -25.32 4.27 11.66
C SER A 137 -25.42 5.61 12.39
N SER A 138 -25.15 6.72 11.68
CA SER A 138 -25.15 8.08 12.23
C SER A 138 -25.77 9.05 11.24
N ASN A 139 -26.33 10.14 11.78
CA ASN A 139 -26.84 11.23 10.98
C ASN A 139 -25.68 12.05 10.42
N ILE A 140 -25.73 12.34 9.12
CA ILE A 140 -24.76 13.20 8.43
C ILE A 140 -25.43 14.47 7.95
N VAL A 141 -24.67 15.57 7.97
CA VAL A 141 -25.11 16.90 7.54
C VAL A 141 -24.03 17.57 6.69
N LYS A 142 -24.44 18.46 5.80
CA LYS A 142 -23.56 19.52 5.31
C LYS A 142 -23.76 20.72 6.22
N ALA A 143 -22.69 21.19 6.83
CA ALA A 143 -22.79 22.22 7.85
C ALA A 143 -21.71 23.28 7.70
N LEU A 144 -21.94 24.40 8.35
CA LEU A 144 -20.94 25.42 8.62
C LEU A 144 -20.95 25.68 10.13
N PHE A 145 -19.80 25.53 10.75
CA PHE A 145 -19.62 25.68 12.19
C PHE A 145 -18.69 26.85 12.49
N ILE A 146 -19.09 27.70 13.43
CA ILE A 146 -18.33 28.86 13.88
C ILE A 146 -18.34 28.91 15.40
N LYS A 147 -17.16 29.09 16.00
CA LYS A 147 -16.96 29.37 17.43
C LYS A 147 -16.18 30.66 17.56
N ILE A 148 -16.74 31.64 18.24
CA ILE A 148 -16.15 32.98 18.43
C ILE A 148 -16.22 33.38 19.91
N PRO A 149 -15.24 34.14 20.45
CA PRO A 149 -15.34 34.69 21.81
C PRO A 149 -16.54 35.61 21.98
N MET A 150 -17.14 35.64 23.18
CA MET A 150 -18.28 36.51 23.53
C MET A 150 -18.01 38.01 23.30
N GLU A 151 -16.76 38.44 23.49
CA GLU A 151 -16.34 39.85 23.34
C GLU A 151 -16.04 40.25 21.89
N THR A 152 -16.29 39.37 20.92
CA THR A 152 -16.01 39.63 19.50
C THR A 152 -16.76 40.86 18.98
N PRO A 153 -16.10 41.83 18.32
CA PRO A 153 -16.80 42.93 17.68
C PRO A 153 -17.58 42.44 16.45
N ASN A 154 -18.69 43.12 16.12
CA ASN A 154 -19.50 42.84 14.93
C ASN A 154 -20.15 41.44 14.85
N VAL A 155 -20.42 40.77 15.97
CA VAL A 155 -21.15 39.48 16.00
C VAL A 155 -22.44 39.50 15.20
N ALA A 156 -23.18 40.62 15.22
CA ALA A 156 -24.43 40.75 14.46
C ALA A 156 -24.23 40.59 12.93
N ARG A 157 -23.09 41.03 12.38
CA ARG A 157 -22.75 40.87 10.97
C ARG A 157 -22.39 39.40 10.68
N ILE A 158 -21.58 38.77 11.53
CA ILE A 158 -21.23 37.35 11.43
C ILE A 158 -22.48 36.47 11.46
N ARG A 159 -23.40 36.72 12.41
CA ARG A 159 -24.68 36.02 12.54
C ARG A 159 -25.53 36.13 11.28
N LEU A 160 -25.59 37.31 10.66
CA LEU A 160 -26.36 37.53 9.44
C LEU A 160 -25.76 36.72 8.27
N LEU A 161 -24.45 36.86 8.05
CA LEU A 161 -23.72 36.20 6.96
C LEU A 161 -23.76 34.67 7.08
N ALA A 162 -23.64 34.14 8.31
CA ALA A 162 -23.73 32.70 8.57
C ALA A 162 -25.11 32.12 8.20
N ARG A 163 -26.17 32.95 8.19
CA ARG A 163 -27.55 32.53 7.95
C ARG A 163 -27.98 32.62 6.48
N THR A 164 -27.48 33.59 5.71
CA THR A 164 -27.89 33.80 4.31
C THR A 164 -27.33 32.75 3.37
N GLY A 165 -26.12 32.24 3.63
CA GLY A 165 -25.52 31.14 2.84
C GLY A 165 -25.21 31.50 1.38
N GLU A 166 -25.27 32.78 0.99
CA GLU A 166 -24.90 33.23 -0.35
C GLU A 166 -23.38 33.16 -0.57
N GLN A 167 -22.94 32.89 -1.80
CA GLN A 167 -21.51 32.72 -2.10
C GLN A 167 -20.67 33.99 -1.87
N ASN A 168 -21.25 35.17 -2.10
CA ASN A 168 -20.59 36.45 -1.81
C ASN A 168 -20.49 36.69 -0.31
N ASP A 169 -21.52 36.30 0.45
CA ASP A 169 -21.55 36.41 1.92
C ASP A 169 -20.55 35.46 2.58
N LEU A 170 -20.31 34.28 2.00
CA LEU A 170 -19.33 33.31 2.45
C LEU A 170 -17.90 33.85 2.46
N GLN A 171 -17.49 34.56 1.40
CA GLN A 171 -16.14 35.14 1.34
C GLN A 171 -15.94 36.26 2.38
N GLU A 172 -16.98 37.03 2.67
CA GLU A 172 -16.94 38.03 3.74
C GLU A 172 -16.92 37.35 5.11
N LEU A 173 -17.72 36.30 5.30
CA LEU A 173 -17.79 35.52 6.52
C LEU A 173 -16.44 34.87 6.84
N GLU A 174 -15.79 34.22 5.86
CA GLU A 174 -14.45 33.64 6.01
C GLU A 174 -13.46 34.68 6.51
N LYS A 175 -13.41 35.87 5.89
CA LYS A 175 -12.49 36.94 6.30
C LYS A 175 -12.70 37.37 7.74
N LEU A 176 -13.96 37.48 8.18
CA LEU A 176 -14.29 37.83 9.56
C LEU A 176 -13.94 36.69 10.53
N CYS A 177 -14.21 35.46 10.15
CA CYS A 177 -13.89 34.29 10.96
C CYS A 177 -12.38 34.08 11.09
N TYR A 178 -11.58 34.33 10.04
CA TYR A 178 -10.12 34.32 10.14
C TYR A 178 -9.57 35.37 11.12
N GLN A 179 -10.30 36.47 11.35
CA GLN A 179 -9.88 37.53 12.27
C GLN A 179 -10.31 37.28 13.71
N PHE A 180 -11.51 36.72 13.91
CA PHE A 180 -12.15 36.71 15.23
C PHE A 180 -12.56 35.33 15.73
N ALA A 181 -12.70 34.32 14.85
CA ALA A 181 -13.14 33.00 15.28
C ALA A 181 -12.01 32.20 15.91
N ASP A 182 -12.32 31.57 17.04
CA ASP A 182 -11.48 30.52 17.61
C ASP A 182 -11.51 29.27 16.72
N LYS A 183 -12.69 29.00 16.11
CA LYS A 183 -12.86 27.90 15.16
C LYS A 183 -13.86 28.26 14.08
N PHE A 184 -13.51 27.93 12.84
CA PHE A 184 -14.37 28.04 11.67
C PHE A 184 -14.14 26.81 10.79
N ASP A 185 -15.20 26.09 10.48
CA ASP A 185 -15.15 24.89 9.63
C ASP A 185 -16.40 24.88 8.73
N ASP A 186 -16.20 24.96 7.42
CA ASP A 186 -17.23 24.80 6.39
C ASP A 186 -17.27 23.37 5.83
N PHE A 187 -16.38 22.51 6.33
CA PHE A 187 -16.17 21.13 5.92
C PHE A 187 -16.01 20.94 4.40
N ASN A 188 -15.58 21.96 3.66
CA ASN A 188 -15.48 21.94 2.18
C ASN A 188 -16.76 21.43 1.48
N GLU A 189 -17.94 21.70 2.04
CA GLU A 189 -19.24 21.16 1.57
C GLU A 189 -19.37 19.62 1.56
N GLU A 190 -18.52 18.93 2.30
CA GLU A 190 -18.58 17.48 2.48
C GLU A 190 -19.60 17.09 3.57
N TRP A 191 -20.09 15.85 3.48
CA TRP A 191 -20.97 15.30 4.51
C TRP A 191 -20.16 14.96 5.77
N VAL A 192 -20.57 15.51 6.90
CA VAL A 192 -19.95 15.24 8.20
C VAL A 192 -20.97 14.68 9.18
N THR A 193 -20.52 13.83 10.10
CA THR A 193 -21.39 13.29 11.14
C THR A 193 -21.81 14.39 12.11
N LEU A 194 -23.10 14.43 12.46
CA LEU A 194 -23.60 15.40 13.42
C LEU A 194 -22.94 15.23 14.79
N ASP A 195 -22.53 14.00 15.14
CA ASP A 195 -21.79 13.69 16.37
C ASP A 195 -20.47 14.48 16.44
N ARG A 196 -19.75 14.63 15.33
CA ARG A 196 -18.49 15.40 15.27
C ARG A 196 -18.71 16.86 15.64
N ILE A 197 -19.83 17.44 15.22
CA ILE A 197 -20.20 18.83 15.52
C ILE A 197 -20.73 18.93 16.96
N SER A 198 -21.52 17.95 17.39
CA SER A 198 -22.16 17.93 18.71
C SER A 198 -21.15 17.94 19.86
N VAL A 199 -19.97 17.34 19.67
CA VAL A 199 -18.87 17.37 20.67
C VAL A 199 -18.34 18.79 20.91
N GLU A 200 -18.47 19.68 19.93
CA GLU A 200 -17.99 21.06 20.03
C GLU A 200 -19.04 22.00 20.62
N LEU A 201 -20.30 21.56 20.73
CA LEU A 201 -21.39 22.38 21.27
C LEU A 201 -21.45 22.25 22.80
N PRO A 202 -21.80 23.34 23.50
CA PRO A 202 -21.97 23.31 24.95
C PRO A 202 -23.21 22.52 25.40
N GLU A 203 -24.21 22.35 24.52
CA GLU A 203 -25.45 21.61 24.80
C GLU A 203 -25.52 20.33 23.95
N GLU A 204 -25.88 19.21 24.57
CA GLU A 204 -26.12 17.95 23.86
C GLU A 204 -27.44 17.98 23.06
N ILE A 205 -27.36 17.61 21.78
CA ILE A 205 -28.53 17.46 20.92
C ILE A 205 -29.20 16.10 21.18
N ASN A 206 -30.17 16.07 22.09
CA ASN A 206 -30.86 14.84 22.50
C ASN A 206 -31.59 14.08 21.37
N ASN A 207 -32.28 14.80 20.47
CA ASN A 207 -33.00 14.20 19.34
C ASN A 207 -32.51 14.82 18.03
N GLN A 208 -31.46 14.22 17.47
CA GLN A 208 -30.83 14.66 16.24
C GLN A 208 -31.81 14.74 15.06
N GLU A 209 -32.67 13.73 14.85
CA GLU A 209 -33.61 13.74 13.73
C GLU A 209 -34.62 14.90 13.80
N SER A 210 -35.18 15.15 14.98
CA SER A 210 -36.12 16.26 15.19
C SER A 210 -35.41 17.61 15.08
N PHE A 211 -34.17 17.71 15.55
CA PHE A 211 -33.34 18.89 15.44
C PHE A 211 -33.06 19.24 13.97
N LEU A 212 -32.57 18.27 13.20
CA LEU A 212 -32.26 18.43 11.78
C LEU A 212 -33.49 18.77 10.93
N ARG A 213 -34.66 18.23 11.27
CA ARG A 213 -35.91 18.56 10.56
C ARG A 213 -36.40 19.99 10.77
N ARG A 214 -36.04 20.64 11.88
CA ARG A 214 -36.61 21.93 12.29
C ARG A 214 -35.62 23.08 12.25
N THR A 215 -34.32 22.78 12.17
CA THR A 215 -33.27 23.76 12.43
C THR A 215 -32.33 23.85 11.23
N SER A 216 -32.36 24.98 10.53
CA SER A 216 -31.38 25.32 9.50
C SER A 216 -30.24 26.19 10.05
N PHE A 217 -30.52 26.94 11.12
CA PHE A 217 -29.55 27.77 11.82
C PHE A 217 -29.76 27.62 13.31
N TYR A 218 -28.70 27.23 14.03
CA TYR A 218 -28.67 27.06 15.47
C TYR A 218 -27.60 27.97 16.07
N GLU A 219 -27.98 28.66 17.13
CA GLU A 219 -27.11 29.57 17.87
C GLU A 219 -27.18 29.19 19.34
N THR A 220 -26.01 29.01 19.96
CA THR A 220 -25.88 28.75 21.40
C THR A 220 -24.64 29.47 21.95
N SER A 221 -24.53 29.58 23.25
CA SER A 221 -23.45 30.31 23.93
C SER A 221 -23.11 29.66 25.26
N ASP A 222 -21.84 29.72 25.66
CA ASP A 222 -21.40 29.44 27.03
C ASP A 222 -20.91 30.73 27.72
N SER A 223 -20.11 30.61 28.79
CA SER A 223 -19.58 31.79 29.49
C SER A 223 -18.60 32.62 28.66
N ASP A 224 -17.89 31.99 27.73
CA ASP A 224 -16.72 32.57 27.06
C ASP A 224 -16.91 32.69 25.54
N TYR A 225 -17.79 31.88 24.94
CA TYR A 225 -17.94 31.71 23.49
C TYR A 225 -19.40 31.73 23.01
N LEU A 226 -19.58 32.22 21.78
CA LEU A 226 -20.76 32.01 20.95
C LEU A 226 -20.46 30.96 19.87
N TYR A 227 -21.47 30.13 19.61
CA TYR A 227 -21.44 29.05 18.64
C TYR A 227 -22.55 29.25 17.61
N PHE A 228 -22.19 29.16 16.33
CA PHE A 228 -23.13 29.16 15.22
C PHE A 228 -23.00 27.86 14.44
N LEU A 229 -24.13 27.22 14.18
CA LEU A 229 -24.23 26.05 13.34
C LEU A 229 -25.29 26.31 12.26
N THR A 230 -24.84 26.35 11.01
CA THR A 230 -25.72 26.43 9.84
C THR A 230 -25.75 25.08 9.15
N ILE A 231 -26.94 24.55 8.86
CA ILE A 231 -27.15 23.28 8.17
C ILE A 231 -27.64 23.59 6.75
N ARG A 232 -27.01 22.97 5.75
CA ARG A 232 -27.24 23.20 4.31
C ARG A 232 -27.85 21.98 3.63
#